data_AF-A0A3L7RGT5-F1
#
_entry.id   AF-A0A3L7RGT5-F1
#
_cell.length_a   1.000
_cell.length_b   1.000
_cell.length_c   1.000
_cell.angle_alpha   90.00
_cell.angle_beta   90.00
_cell.angle_gamma   90.00
#
_symmetry.space_group_name_H-M   'P 1'
#
loop_
_entity.id
_entity.type
_entity.pdbx_description
1 polymer ?
#
loop_
_entity_poly.entity_id
_entity_poly.type
_entity_poly.pdbx_seq_one_letter_code
_entity_poly.pdbx_strand_id
1 'polypeptide(L)'
;MPHASHHDTNSESPPQTTEESDNPVPKVNIAWLQLRMGWPTVGKIRLDQEKKDSIAAIISHYEQTGVPDRARAEFDQVLQRLEEEHAMRLRELVKEQRRAAKQQNNPIQIIQETNASKVQKRIELTEETPPLIDEWKQLIVRLF
;
A
#
# COMPACT_ATOMS: atom_id res chain seq x y z
N MET A 1 49.81 58.82 -17.61
CA MET A 1 50.76 57.87 -16.96
C MET A 1 50.41 57.80 -15.47
N PRO A 2 50.65 56.65 -14.81
CA PRO A 2 49.70 55.99 -13.89
C PRO A 2 49.74 56.56 -12.45
N HIS A 3 48.94 56.16 -11.46
CA HIS A 3 48.09 54.97 -11.25
C HIS A 3 46.74 55.33 -10.62
N ALA A 4 45.71 54.52 -10.88
CA ALA A 4 44.60 54.32 -9.95
C ALA A 4 44.63 52.84 -9.54
N SER A 5 44.62 52.56 -8.24
CA SER A 5 44.66 51.20 -7.71
C SER A 5 43.76 51.11 -6.48
N HIS A 6 43.09 49.96 -6.38
CA HIS A 6 42.49 49.32 -5.20
C HIS A 6 40.97 49.26 -5.07
N HIS A 7 40.50 48.00 -5.00
CA HIS A 7 39.19 47.49 -4.57
C HIS A 7 38.02 47.91 -5.51
N ASP A 8 37.07 47.04 -5.84
CA ASP A 8 36.47 46.03 -4.96
C ASP A 8 36.68 44.56 -5.35
N THR A 9 36.87 43.75 -4.31
CA THR A 9 36.78 42.29 -4.36
C THR A 9 35.35 41.83 -4.08
N ASN A 10 34.77 41.15 -5.05
CA ASN A 10 33.94 39.96 -4.91
C ASN A 10 32.98 39.87 -3.70
N SER A 11 31.67 39.96 -3.97
CA SER A 11 30.62 39.39 -3.14
C SER A 11 29.46 38.91 -4.03
N GLU A 12 29.79 37.98 -4.92
CA GLU A 12 28.79 37.17 -5.62
C GLU A 12 28.13 36.23 -4.61
N SER A 13 26.96 36.63 -4.09
CA SER A 13 26.17 35.80 -3.19
C SER A 13 25.75 34.52 -3.91
N PRO A 14 26.16 33.32 -3.46
CA PRO A 14 25.68 32.09 -4.06
C PRO A 14 24.16 31.95 -3.83
N PRO A 15 23.42 31.31 -4.75
CA PRO A 15 22.00 31.10 -4.57
C PRO A 15 21.77 30.29 -3.30
N GLN A 16 20.78 30.68 -2.49
CA GLN A 16 20.23 29.79 -1.48
C GLN A 16 19.61 28.61 -2.22
N THR A 17 20.35 27.51 -2.28
CA THR A 17 19.79 26.22 -2.66
C THR A 17 18.79 25.87 -1.57
N THR A 18 17.51 26.06 -1.87
CA THR A 18 16.45 25.53 -1.04
C THR A 18 16.59 24.02 -1.07
N GLU A 19 17.27 23.47 -0.06
CA GLU A 19 17.23 22.05 0.23
C GLU A 19 15.78 21.75 0.60
N GLU A 20 15.00 21.41 -0.43
CA GLU A 20 13.70 20.79 -0.30
C GLU A 20 13.95 19.47 0.43
N SER A 21 13.82 19.55 1.76
CA SER A 21 13.96 18.42 2.65
C SER A 21 12.80 17.48 2.35
N ASP A 22 12.99 16.61 1.34
CA ASP A 22 12.11 15.52 0.95
C ASP A 22 12.20 14.42 2.03
N ASN A 23 11.83 14.83 3.23
CA ASN A 23 11.85 14.03 4.43
C ASN A 23 10.65 13.08 4.31
N PRO A 24 10.84 11.76 4.16
CA PRO A 24 9.74 10.84 3.87
C PRO A 24 8.86 10.55 5.10
N VAL A 25 9.29 11.00 6.29
CA VAL A 25 8.64 10.75 7.59
C VAL A 25 7.18 11.22 7.66
N PRO A 26 6.74 12.37 7.09
CA PRO A 26 5.33 12.74 7.08
C PRO A 26 4.48 11.80 6.20
N LYS A 27 5.01 11.37 5.05
CA LYS A 27 4.30 10.49 4.10
C LYS A 27 4.03 9.11 4.72
N VAL A 28 5.03 8.49 5.37
CA VAL A 28 4.85 7.18 6.04
C VAL A 28 3.94 7.27 7.27
N ASN A 29 3.98 8.37 8.03
CA ASN A 29 3.09 8.56 9.18
C ASN A 29 1.62 8.75 8.76
N ILE A 30 1.37 9.43 7.64
CA ILE A 30 0.02 9.51 7.04
C ILE A 30 -0.44 8.14 6.56
N ALA A 31 0.40 7.35 5.90
CA ALA A 31 0.06 5.99 5.47
C ALA A 31 -0.29 5.06 6.66
N TRP A 32 0.47 5.11 7.76
CA TRP A 32 0.14 4.37 8.98
C TRP A 32 -1.19 4.82 9.60
N LEU A 33 -1.49 6.13 9.57
CA LEU A 33 -2.77 6.66 10.02
C LEU A 33 -3.93 6.20 9.12
N GLN A 34 -3.75 6.22 7.80
CA GLN A 34 -4.73 5.71 6.82
C GLN A 34 -5.01 4.22 7.02
N LEU A 35 -4.00 3.37 7.28
CA LEU A 35 -4.24 1.96 7.60
C LEU A 35 -4.97 1.77 8.93
N ARG A 36 -4.65 2.58 9.96
CA ARG A 36 -5.31 2.49 11.26
C ARG A 36 -6.78 2.95 11.21
N MET A 37 -7.09 3.97 10.40
CA MET A 37 -8.43 4.56 10.28
C MET A 37 -9.30 3.88 9.22
N GLY A 38 -8.72 3.55 8.07
CA GLY A 38 -9.43 3.00 6.91
C GLY A 38 -9.79 1.52 7.03
N TRP A 39 -9.21 0.80 7.99
CA TRP A 39 -9.48 -0.63 8.23
C TRP A 39 -10.45 -0.82 9.40
N PRO A 40 -11.78 -0.87 9.16
CA PRO A 40 -12.76 -0.98 10.23
C PRO A 40 -12.61 -2.32 10.96
N THR A 41 -12.69 -2.27 12.28
CA THR A 41 -12.46 -3.41 13.18
C THR A 41 -13.51 -4.52 13.07
N VAL A 42 -14.65 -4.28 12.41
CA VAL A 42 -15.73 -5.26 12.24
C VAL A 42 -16.44 -5.10 10.89
N GLY A 43 -16.73 -6.22 10.22
CA GLY A 43 -17.82 -6.35 9.24
C GLY A 43 -17.47 -6.07 7.77
N LYS A 44 -16.55 -5.15 7.48
CA LYS A 44 -16.02 -4.90 6.13
C LYS A 44 -14.51 -4.58 6.16
N ILE A 45 -13.75 -5.50 6.72
CA ILE A 45 -12.38 -5.73 6.26
C ILE A 45 -12.49 -5.90 4.73
N ARG A 46 -11.80 -5.03 4.01
CA ARG A 46 -11.71 -5.04 2.55
C ARG A 46 -10.46 -4.27 2.16
N LEU A 47 -9.51 -4.94 1.53
CA LEU A 47 -8.33 -4.28 0.96
C LEU A 47 -8.74 -3.57 -0.35
N ASP A 48 -9.02 -2.27 -0.22
CA ASP A 48 -9.25 -1.31 -1.31
C ASP A 48 -7.94 -0.62 -1.71
N GLN A 49 -7.98 0.21 -2.75
CA GLN A 49 -6.78 0.83 -3.32
C GLN A 49 -6.06 1.73 -2.29
N GLU A 50 -6.80 2.53 -1.51
CA GLU A 50 -6.20 3.40 -0.48
C GLU A 50 -5.38 2.60 0.55
N LYS A 51 -5.86 1.44 1.00
CA LYS A 51 -5.07 0.55 1.88
C LYS A 51 -3.87 -0.06 1.18
N LYS A 52 -3.99 -0.46 -0.10
CA LYS A 52 -2.85 -0.97 -0.88
C LYS A 52 -1.77 0.10 -1.00
N ASP A 53 -2.14 1.33 -1.33
CA ASP A 53 -1.24 2.46 -1.50
C ASP A 53 -0.55 2.81 -0.18
N SER A 54 -1.30 2.78 0.94
CA SER A 54 -0.74 2.98 2.28
C SER A 54 0.25 1.88 2.68
N ILE A 55 -0.06 0.61 2.38
CA ILE A 55 0.85 -0.53 2.57
C ILE A 55 2.13 -0.34 1.72
N ALA A 56 1.98 -0.08 0.42
CA ALA A 56 3.11 0.10 -0.49
C ALA A 56 4.01 1.27 -0.08
N ALA A 57 3.44 2.39 0.37
CA ALA A 57 4.20 3.54 0.86
C ALA A 57 5.04 3.20 2.11
N ILE A 58 4.52 2.33 2.99
CA ILE A 58 5.22 1.87 4.19
C ILE A 58 6.33 0.85 3.86
N ILE A 59 6.09 -0.13 2.97
CA ILE A 59 7.16 -0.99 2.43
C ILE A 59 8.27 -0.11 1.86
N SER A 60 7.92 0.78 0.92
CA SER A 60 8.89 1.59 0.19
C SER A 60 9.71 2.48 1.13
N HIS A 61 9.08 3.06 2.16
CA HIS A 61 9.80 3.82 3.18
C HIS A 61 10.85 2.97 3.91
N TYR A 62 10.47 1.80 4.44
CA TYR A 62 11.39 0.97 5.23
C TYR A 62 12.44 0.25 4.38
N GLU A 63 12.16 -0.04 3.11
CA GLU A 63 13.18 -0.54 2.17
C GLU A 63 14.23 0.54 1.85
N GLN A 64 13.86 1.82 1.85
CA GLN A 64 14.79 2.94 1.65
C GLN A 64 15.57 3.31 2.90
N THR A 65 14.92 3.33 4.08
CA THR A 65 15.57 3.75 5.34
C THR A 65 16.32 2.62 6.03
N GLY A 66 15.88 1.37 5.88
CA GLY A 66 16.46 0.20 6.55
C GLY A 66 16.34 0.21 8.09
N VAL A 67 15.58 1.14 8.67
CA VAL A 67 15.48 1.36 10.13
C VAL A 67 14.02 1.34 10.56
N PRO A 68 13.64 0.53 11.57
CA PRO A 68 12.29 0.56 12.14
C PRO A 68 12.08 1.77 13.05
N ASP A 69 11.09 2.61 12.73
CA ASP A 69 10.57 3.66 13.63
C ASP A 69 9.24 3.25 14.31
N ARG A 70 8.71 2.05 13.99
CA ARG A 70 7.47 1.49 14.54
C ARG A 70 7.68 0.17 15.27
N ALA A 71 6.77 -0.16 16.17
CA ALA A 71 6.84 -1.37 16.98
C ALA A 71 6.22 -2.58 16.27
N ARG A 72 6.84 -3.76 16.42
CA ARG A 72 6.42 -5.04 15.82
C ARG A 72 4.92 -5.36 15.98
N ALA A 73 4.32 -5.03 17.12
CA ALA A 73 2.89 -5.27 17.37
C ALA A 73 1.96 -4.51 16.39
N GLU A 74 2.37 -3.34 15.86
CA GLU A 74 1.60 -2.64 14.84
C GLU A 74 1.68 -3.36 13.48
N PHE A 75 2.84 -3.94 13.14
CA PHE A 75 3.01 -4.77 11.94
C PHE A 75 2.25 -6.10 12.03
N ASP A 76 2.38 -6.83 13.13
CA ASP A 76 1.69 -8.10 13.37
C ASP A 76 0.15 -7.91 13.28
N GLN A 77 -0.37 -6.77 13.77
CA GLN A 77 -1.78 -6.40 13.64
C GLN A 77 -2.21 -6.14 12.18
N VAL A 78 -1.38 -5.51 11.34
CA VAL A 78 -1.67 -5.34 9.91
C VAL A 78 -1.62 -6.68 9.18
N LEU A 79 -0.63 -7.52 9.49
CA LEU A 79 -0.49 -8.85 8.91
C LEU A 79 -1.71 -9.74 9.20
N GLN A 80 -2.15 -9.80 10.46
CA GLN A 80 -3.35 -10.56 10.83
C GLN A 80 -4.58 -10.12 10.02
N ARG A 81 -4.77 -8.80 9.83
CA ARG A 81 -5.90 -8.26 9.06
C ARG A 81 -5.84 -8.61 7.57
N LEU A 82 -4.64 -8.68 6.98
CA LEU A 82 -4.44 -9.15 5.60
C LEU A 82 -4.78 -10.64 5.45
N GLU A 83 -4.37 -11.48 6.41
CA GLU A 83 -4.68 -12.91 6.41
C GLU A 83 -6.19 -13.17 6.60
N GLU A 84 -6.86 -12.41 7.48
CA GLU A 84 -8.32 -12.44 7.66
C GLU A 84 -9.08 -12.04 6.37
N GLU A 85 -8.62 -10.99 5.67
CA GLU A 85 -9.19 -10.56 4.39
C GLU A 85 -9.08 -11.65 3.31
N HIS A 86 -7.89 -12.23 3.15
CA HIS A 86 -7.65 -13.30 2.19
C HIS A 86 -8.53 -14.52 2.49
N ALA A 87 -8.65 -14.92 3.76
CA ALA A 87 -9.55 -15.99 4.18
C ALA A 87 -11.04 -15.70 3.90
N MET A 88 -11.48 -14.44 3.97
CA MET A 88 -12.84 -14.07 3.57
C MET A 88 -13.04 -14.12 2.05
N ARG A 89 -12.08 -13.63 1.24
CA ARG A 89 -12.14 -13.66 -0.23
C ARG A 89 -12.30 -15.09 -0.76
N LEU A 90 -11.51 -16.03 -0.24
CA LEU A 90 -11.63 -17.46 -0.56
C LEU A 90 -13.02 -18.02 -0.24
N ARG A 91 -13.61 -17.66 0.91
CA ARG A 91 -14.97 -18.09 1.29
C ARG A 91 -16.05 -17.49 0.39
N GLU A 92 -15.88 -16.26 -0.09
CA GLU A 92 -16.81 -15.65 -1.05
C GLU A 92 -16.71 -16.32 -2.43
N LEU A 93 -15.50 -16.53 -2.94
CA LEU A 93 -15.23 -17.20 -4.22
C LEU A 93 -15.88 -18.59 -4.29
N VAL A 94 -15.70 -19.41 -3.25
CA VAL A 94 -16.33 -20.74 -3.15
C VAL A 94 -17.87 -20.67 -3.13
N LYS A 95 -18.46 -19.67 -2.46
CA LYS A 95 -19.92 -19.45 -2.47
C LYS A 95 -20.41 -19.02 -3.85
N GLU A 96 -19.65 -18.22 -4.58
CA GLU A 96 -20.01 -17.72 -5.90
C GLU A 96 -19.92 -18.83 -6.96
N GLN A 97 -18.86 -19.64 -6.96
CA GLN A 97 -18.75 -20.84 -7.79
C GLN A 97 -19.93 -21.81 -7.55
N ARG A 98 -20.30 -22.06 -6.28
CA ARG A 98 -21.46 -22.90 -5.93
C ARG A 98 -22.81 -22.33 -6.36
N ARG A 99 -22.92 -21.01 -6.61
CA ARG A 99 -24.11 -20.36 -7.16
C ARG A 99 -24.13 -20.47 -8.68
N ALA A 100 -23.01 -20.20 -9.34
CA ALA A 100 -22.85 -20.34 -10.78
C ALA A 100 -23.19 -21.75 -11.27
N ALA A 101 -22.71 -22.78 -10.56
CA ALA A 101 -23.00 -24.19 -10.87
C ALA A 101 -24.49 -24.59 -10.77
N LYS A 102 -25.36 -23.76 -10.18
CA LYS A 102 -26.79 -24.05 -9.98
C LYS A 102 -27.72 -23.37 -10.99
N GLN A 103 -27.19 -22.61 -11.95
CA GLN A 103 -27.98 -21.86 -12.92
C GLN A 103 -27.80 -22.40 -14.36
N GLN A 104 -28.86 -23.04 -14.89
CA GLN A 104 -29.14 -23.29 -16.33
C GLN A 104 -30.63 -22.92 -16.60
N ASN A 105 -31.10 -22.34 -17.72
CA ASN A 105 -30.51 -22.02 -19.04
C ASN A 105 -30.83 -20.57 -19.52
N ASN A 106 -30.42 -20.21 -20.74
CA ASN A 106 -30.73 -19.04 -21.60
C ASN A 106 -30.60 -17.59 -21.04
N PRO A 107 -31.53 -16.99 -20.26
CA PRO A 107 -31.24 -15.75 -19.49
C PRO A 107 -29.96 -15.83 -18.63
N ILE A 108 -29.48 -17.05 -18.45
CA ILE A 108 -28.25 -17.39 -17.78
C ILE A 108 -26.97 -17.08 -18.55
N GLN A 109 -26.95 -16.82 -19.86
CA GLN A 109 -25.72 -16.32 -20.51
C GLN A 109 -25.32 -14.92 -19.99
N ILE A 110 -26.27 -13.99 -19.92
CA ILE A 110 -26.02 -12.63 -19.39
C ILE A 110 -25.64 -12.69 -17.89
N ILE A 111 -26.29 -13.59 -17.13
CA ILE A 111 -25.96 -13.81 -15.72
C ILE A 111 -24.60 -14.53 -15.57
N GLN A 112 -24.22 -15.42 -16.49
CA GLN A 112 -22.92 -16.07 -16.54
C GLN A 112 -21.82 -15.06 -16.84
N GLU A 113 -21.94 -14.20 -17.84
CA GLU A 113 -20.96 -13.14 -18.10
C GLU A 113 -20.83 -12.19 -16.90
N THR A 114 -21.97 -11.77 -16.33
CA THR A 114 -21.99 -10.89 -15.16
C THR A 114 -21.35 -11.54 -13.92
N ASN A 115 -21.58 -12.83 -13.69
CA ASN A 115 -21.02 -13.56 -12.55
C ASN A 115 -19.59 -14.05 -12.81
N ALA A 116 -19.21 -14.35 -14.06
CA ALA A 116 -17.85 -14.65 -14.46
C ALA A 116 -16.97 -13.42 -14.25
N SER A 117 -17.42 -12.23 -14.65
CA SER A 117 -16.72 -10.97 -14.35
C SER A 117 -16.56 -10.70 -12.84
N LYS A 118 -17.53 -11.11 -12.01
CA LYS A 118 -17.40 -11.03 -10.54
C LYS A 118 -16.41 -12.06 -10.00
N VAL A 119 -16.52 -13.32 -10.43
CA VAL A 119 -15.60 -14.41 -10.06
C VAL A 119 -14.18 -14.08 -10.47
N GLN A 120 -13.98 -13.55 -11.68
CA GLN A 120 -12.69 -13.09 -12.18
C GLN A 120 -12.12 -11.96 -11.30
N LYS A 121 -12.94 -10.94 -11.00
CA LYS A 121 -12.57 -9.90 -10.03
C LYS A 121 -12.31 -10.43 -8.62
N ARG A 122 -12.91 -11.55 -8.21
CA ARG A 122 -12.60 -12.23 -6.94
C ARG A 122 -11.30 -13.03 -7.02
N ILE A 123 -10.98 -13.63 -8.16
CA ILE A 123 -9.71 -14.32 -8.41
C ILE A 123 -8.57 -13.31 -8.37
N GLU A 124 -8.66 -12.22 -9.14
CA GLU A 124 -7.69 -11.11 -9.13
C GLU A 124 -7.44 -10.59 -7.72
N LEU A 125 -8.50 -10.22 -6.97
CA LEU A 125 -8.38 -9.78 -5.58
C LEU A 125 -7.82 -10.86 -4.64
N THR A 126 -7.95 -12.15 -4.96
CA THR A 126 -7.37 -13.24 -4.18
C THR A 126 -5.88 -13.38 -4.50
N GLU A 127 -5.49 -13.29 -5.77
CA GLU A 127 -4.10 -13.41 -6.25
C GLU A 127 -3.23 -12.20 -5.83
N GLU A 128 -3.81 -11.00 -5.74
CA GLU A 128 -3.12 -9.78 -5.29
C GLU A 128 -2.77 -9.74 -3.79
N THR A 129 -3.41 -10.57 -2.94
CA THR A 129 -3.23 -10.47 -1.48
C THR A 129 -2.00 -11.23 -0.94
N PRO A 130 -1.69 -12.47 -1.41
CA PRO A 130 -0.46 -13.19 -1.07
C PRO A 130 0.85 -12.41 -1.25
N PRO A 131 1.14 -11.73 -2.39
CA PRO A 131 2.41 -11.01 -2.52
C PRO A 131 2.54 -9.88 -1.49
N LEU A 132 1.47 -9.14 -1.20
CA LEU A 132 1.47 -8.12 -0.14
C LEU A 132 1.70 -8.72 1.25
N ILE A 133 1.16 -9.91 1.53
CA ILE A 133 1.42 -10.65 2.78
C ILE A 133 2.91 -11.06 2.88
N ASP A 134 3.48 -11.55 1.79
CA ASP A 134 4.87 -12.02 1.75
C ASP A 134 5.87 -10.85 1.82
N GLU A 135 5.59 -9.74 1.15
CA GLU A 135 6.34 -8.47 1.29
C GLU A 135 6.30 -7.97 2.74
N TRP A 136 5.12 -7.97 3.39
CA TRP A 136 4.99 -7.57 4.79
C TRP A 136 5.76 -8.50 5.74
N LYS A 137 5.73 -9.82 5.50
CA LYS A 137 6.49 -10.81 6.28
C LYS A 137 7.99 -10.63 6.12
N GLN A 138 8.48 -10.41 4.89
CA GLN A 138 9.89 -10.09 4.65
C GLN A 138 10.30 -8.80 5.33
N LEU A 139 9.45 -7.77 5.30
CA LEU A 139 9.69 -6.49 5.95
C LEU A 139 9.83 -6.64 7.47
N ILE A 140 8.93 -7.38 8.12
CA ILE A 140 9.02 -7.69 9.55
C ILE A 140 10.36 -8.36 9.88
N VAL A 141 10.79 -9.34 9.08
CA VAL A 141 12.07 -10.07 9.29
C VAL A 141 13.32 -9.20 9.04
N ARG A 142 13.23 -8.16 8.21
CA ARG A 142 14.33 -7.18 8.03
C ARG A 142 14.40 -6.17 9.18
N LEU A 143 13.28 -5.92 9.87
CA LEU A 143 13.13 -4.87 10.86
C LEU A 143 13.21 -5.36 12.33
N PHE A 144 13.07 -6.66 12.61
CA PHE A 144 13.05 -7.22 13.98
C PHE A 144 13.72 -8.60 14.09
#